data_AF-A0A4Q2JWZ7-F1
#
_entry.id   AF-A0A4Q2JWZ7-F1
#
_cell.length_a   1.000
_cell.length_b   1.000
_cell.length_c   1.000
_cell.angle_alpha   90.00
_cell.angle_beta   90.00
_cell.angle_gamma   90.00
#
_symmetry.space_group_name_H-M   'P 1'
#
loop_
_entity.id
_entity.type
_entity.pdbx_description
1 polymer ?
#
loop_
_entity_poly.entity_id
_entity_poly.type
_entity_poly.pdbx_seq_one_letter_code
_entity_poly.pdbx_strand_id
1 'polypeptide(L)'
;MAVRVLGIDPGLTRCGVGVVDVEPNRTARLVDVVVLRSPAELDTPRRLVRIAEGLEAIIEEHRPQAVALERVFARSDVSTIMGTAQISGVAMLIAARRALPVALHTPSEVKAAITGYGRADKKQVGAMVARILGLDEVPKPADAADALALAICHAWRTGGVAGDAVRDSADGSAGDSALTPAQRAWLAAERSASVSGAARRLKR
;
A
#
# COMPACT_ATOMS: atom_id res chain seq x y z
N MET A 1 -3.63 16.18 -14.20
CA MET A 1 -4.78 15.27 -13.98
C MET A 1 -4.53 14.59 -12.65
N ALA A 2 -5.57 14.44 -11.82
CA ALA A 2 -5.43 13.74 -10.54
C ALA A 2 -4.98 12.29 -10.75
N VAL A 3 -4.19 11.77 -9.82
CA VAL A 3 -3.93 10.34 -9.70
C VAL A 3 -4.93 9.72 -8.74
N ARG A 4 -5.55 8.62 -9.17
CA ARG A 4 -6.41 7.77 -8.36
C ARG A 4 -5.60 6.65 -7.74
N VAL A 5 -5.59 6.59 -6.41
CA VAL A 5 -4.85 5.58 -5.66
C VAL A 5 -5.82 4.76 -4.82
N LEU A 6 -5.62 3.45 -4.85
CA LEU A 6 -6.28 2.48 -3.99
C LEU A 6 -5.38 2.15 -2.80
N GLY A 7 -5.76 2.55 -1.60
CA GLY A 7 -5.13 2.12 -0.36
C GLY A 7 -5.82 0.88 0.20
N ILE A 8 -5.04 -0.09 0.67
CA ILE A 8 -5.53 -1.33 1.25
C ILE A 8 -4.88 -1.52 2.62
N ASP A 9 -5.69 -1.59 3.67
CA ASP A 9 -5.30 -2.05 5.01
C ASP A 9 -5.68 -3.54 5.16
N PRO A 10 -4.72 -4.47 4.99
CA PRO A 10 -5.01 -5.88 4.83
C PRO A 10 -5.34 -6.56 6.17
N GLY A 11 -6.47 -7.26 6.20
CA GLY A 11 -6.83 -8.13 7.31
C GLY A 11 -7.80 -9.22 6.89
N LEU A 12 -7.61 -10.41 7.46
CA LEU A 12 -8.41 -11.57 7.07
C LEU A 12 -9.89 -11.41 7.46
N THR A 13 -10.18 -10.82 8.62
CA THR A 13 -11.57 -10.56 9.09
C THR A 13 -12.14 -9.26 8.54
N ARG A 14 -11.31 -8.21 8.53
CA ARG A 14 -11.66 -6.89 8.02
C ARG A 14 -10.49 -6.42 7.17
N CYS A 15 -10.77 -6.02 5.94
CA CYS A 15 -9.81 -5.40 5.05
C CYS A 15 -10.34 -4.02 4.68
N GLY A 16 -9.64 -2.98 5.13
CA GLY A 16 -9.96 -1.60 4.78
C GLY A 16 -9.54 -1.31 3.35
N VAL A 17 -10.39 -0.64 2.60
CA VAL A 17 -10.13 -0.28 1.21
C VAL A 17 -10.58 1.17 1.00
N GLY A 18 -9.65 2.03 0.59
CA GLY A 18 -9.92 3.46 0.37
C GLY A 18 -9.44 3.89 -1.01
N VAL A 19 -10.27 4.66 -1.71
CA VAL A 19 -9.96 5.24 -3.02
C VAL A 19 -9.92 6.75 -2.89
N VAL A 20 -8.82 7.35 -3.32
CA VAL A 20 -8.65 8.81 -3.32
C VAL A 20 -8.15 9.29 -4.66
N ASP A 21 -8.63 10.46 -5.07
CA ASP A 21 -8.06 11.23 -6.16
C ASP A 21 -7.14 12.32 -5.58
N VAL A 22 -5.91 12.40 -6.06
CA VAL A 22 -4.92 13.38 -5.60
C VAL A 22 -4.39 14.20 -6.76
N GLU A 23 -4.59 15.51 -6.67
CA GLU A 23 -4.10 16.46 -7.65
C GLU A 23 -2.58 16.70 -7.52
N PRO A 24 -1.91 17.20 -8.57
CA PRO A 24 -0.48 17.54 -8.52
C PRO A 24 -0.11 18.52 -7.40
N ASN A 25 -1.05 19.38 -6.99
CA ASN A 25 -0.87 20.31 -5.86
C ASN A 25 -1.10 19.65 -4.48
N ARG A 26 -1.20 18.31 -4.42
CA ARG A 26 -1.45 17.49 -3.24
C ARG A 26 -2.86 17.57 -2.64
N THR A 27 -3.80 18.27 -3.29
CA THR A 27 -5.20 18.25 -2.86
C THR A 27 -5.75 16.84 -3.04
N ALA A 28 -6.24 16.24 -1.96
CA ALA A 28 -6.82 14.90 -1.97
C ALA A 28 -8.35 14.98 -1.85
N ARG A 29 -9.05 14.10 -2.56
CA ARG A 29 -10.51 13.95 -2.49
C ARG A 29 -10.85 12.48 -2.26
N LEU A 30 -11.82 12.24 -1.40
CA LEU A 30 -12.40 10.92 -1.22
C LEU A 30 -13.18 10.54 -2.47
N VAL A 31 -12.90 9.36 -3.02
CA VAL A 31 -13.70 8.76 -4.10
C VAL A 31 -14.63 7.70 -3.52
N ASP A 32 -14.07 6.79 -2.73
CA ASP A 32 -14.82 5.72 -2.07
C ASP A 32 -14.04 5.18 -0.86
N VAL A 33 -14.75 4.59 0.09
CA VAL A 33 -14.15 3.86 1.21
C VAL A 33 -15.08 2.75 1.68
N VAL A 34 -14.55 1.54 1.75
CA VAL A 34 -15.28 0.36 2.20
C VAL A 34 -14.42 -0.49 3.12
N VAL A 35 -15.08 -1.32 3.93
CA VAL A 35 -14.39 -2.35 4.71
C VAL A 35 -14.95 -3.71 4.32
N LEU A 36 -14.16 -4.46 3.56
CA LEU A 36 -14.48 -5.82 3.17
C LEU A 36 -14.41 -6.72 4.40
N ARG A 37 -15.40 -7.60 4.56
CA ARG A 37 -15.54 -8.47 5.73
C ARG A 37 -15.69 -9.92 5.33
N SER A 38 -15.01 -10.79 6.06
CA SER A 38 -15.19 -12.23 5.98
C SER A 38 -15.64 -12.80 7.33
N PRO A 39 -16.68 -13.66 7.37
CA PRO A 39 -17.10 -14.35 8.59
C PRO A 39 -15.97 -15.23 9.15
N ALA A 40 -15.89 -15.32 10.49
CA ALA A 40 -14.84 -16.07 11.17
C ALA A 40 -15.06 -17.60 11.11
N GLU A 41 -16.29 -18.02 10.82
CA GLU A 41 -16.73 -19.42 10.70
C GLU A 41 -16.26 -20.07 9.39
N LEU A 42 -15.86 -19.25 8.41
CA LEU A 42 -15.30 -19.75 7.16
C LEU A 42 -13.84 -20.17 7.35
N ASP A 43 -13.43 -21.21 6.63
CA ASP A 43 -12.01 -21.56 6.54
C ASP A 43 -11.21 -20.45 5.84
N THR A 44 -9.91 -20.40 6.11
CA THR A 44 -9.02 -19.36 5.56
C THR A 44 -9.12 -19.24 4.03
N PRO A 45 -9.08 -20.33 3.22
CA PRO A 45 -9.22 -20.22 1.78
C PRO A 45 -10.50 -19.52 1.32
N ARG A 46 -11.67 -19.84 1.90
CA ARG A 46 -12.94 -19.17 1.54
C ARG A 46 -12.95 -17.70 1.96
N ARG A 47 -12.29 -17.38 3.07
CA ARG A 47 -12.11 -15.98 3.51
C ARG A 47 -11.24 -15.19 2.54
N LEU A 48 -10.15 -15.79 2.04
CA LEU A 48 -9.31 -15.18 1.01
C LEU A 48 -10.09 -14.92 -0.29
N VAL A 49 -10.88 -15.88 -0.77
CA VAL A 49 -11.73 -15.71 -1.96
C VAL A 49 -12.69 -14.53 -1.79
N ARG A 50 -13.37 -14.46 -0.64
CA ARG A 50 -14.34 -13.38 -0.38
C ARG A 50 -13.70 -11.99 -0.38
N ILE A 51 -12.51 -11.83 0.21
CA ILE A 51 -11.79 -10.55 0.19
C ILE A 51 -11.26 -10.27 -1.22
N ALA A 52 -10.76 -11.28 -1.93
CA ALA A 52 -10.30 -11.15 -3.32
C ALA A 52 -11.40 -10.61 -4.24
N GLU A 53 -12.59 -11.22 -4.22
CA GLU A 53 -13.74 -10.78 -5.02
C GLU A 53 -14.10 -9.32 -4.77
N GLY A 54 -14.11 -8.90 -3.49
CA GLY A 54 -14.35 -7.50 -3.13
C GLY A 54 -13.28 -6.54 -3.65
N LEU A 55 -12.00 -6.92 -3.55
CA LEU A 55 -10.90 -6.11 -4.09
C LEU A 55 -10.98 -6.01 -5.62
N GLU A 56 -11.29 -7.10 -6.30
CA GLU A 56 -11.45 -7.12 -7.75
C GLU A 56 -12.59 -6.23 -8.22
N ALA A 57 -13.73 -6.24 -7.52
CA ALA A 57 -14.86 -5.38 -7.82
C ALA A 57 -14.50 -3.89 -7.69
N ILE A 58 -13.83 -3.51 -6.59
CA ILE A 58 -13.42 -2.12 -6.35
C ILE A 58 -12.41 -1.65 -7.41
N ILE A 59 -11.45 -2.49 -7.79
CA ILE A 59 -10.48 -2.14 -8.84
C ILE A 59 -11.16 -1.99 -10.20
N GLU A 60 -12.12 -2.85 -10.51
CA GLU A 60 -12.89 -2.78 -11.76
C GLU A 60 -13.75 -1.53 -11.85
N GLU A 61 -14.44 -1.20 -10.76
CA GLU A 61 -15.30 -0.02 -10.65
C GLU A 61 -14.51 1.29 -10.73
N HIS A 62 -13.45 1.41 -9.91
CA HIS A 62 -12.79 2.69 -9.71
C HIS A 62 -11.59 2.93 -10.62
N ARG A 63 -11.04 1.87 -11.25
CA ARG A 63 -9.88 1.94 -12.15
C ARG A 63 -8.71 2.77 -11.58
N PRO A 64 -8.19 2.43 -10.38
CA PRO A 64 -7.06 3.15 -9.81
C PRO A 64 -5.82 3.02 -10.70
N GLN A 65 -4.90 3.99 -10.65
CA GLN A 65 -3.60 3.88 -11.34
C GLN A 65 -2.48 3.33 -10.45
N ALA A 66 -2.71 3.19 -9.15
CA ALA A 66 -1.75 2.57 -8.23
C ALA A 66 -2.45 1.95 -7.01
N VAL A 67 -1.79 0.95 -6.41
CA VAL A 67 -2.21 0.30 -5.17
C VAL A 67 -1.17 0.53 -4.07
N ALA A 68 -1.62 1.00 -2.92
CA ALA A 68 -0.81 1.24 -1.73
C ALA A 68 -1.20 0.26 -0.63
N LEU A 69 -0.22 -0.45 -0.08
CA LEU A 69 -0.39 -1.44 0.99
C LEU A 69 0.52 -1.10 2.17
N GLU A 70 0.09 -1.45 3.38
CA GLU A 70 1.00 -1.44 4.52
C GLU A 70 2.03 -2.58 4.39
N ARG A 71 3.29 -2.27 4.70
CA ARG A 71 4.36 -3.26 4.81
C ARG A 71 4.15 -4.09 6.07
N VAL A 72 3.96 -5.39 5.90
CA VAL A 72 3.81 -6.33 7.02
C VAL A 72 5.14 -6.49 7.76
N PHE A 73 5.15 -6.18 9.05
CA PHE A 73 6.29 -6.41 9.94
C PHE A 73 5.96 -7.48 10.99
N ALA A 74 6.84 -8.47 11.14
CA ALA A 74 6.75 -9.42 12.25
C ALA A 74 7.19 -8.73 13.55
N ARG A 75 6.25 -8.33 14.42
CA ARG A 75 6.57 -7.82 15.77
C ARG A 75 5.85 -8.53 16.93
N SER A 76 4.69 -9.16 16.73
CA SER A 76 4.01 -9.99 17.75
C SER A 76 2.85 -10.80 17.13
N ASP A 77 2.46 -11.91 17.74
CA ASP A 77 1.34 -12.82 17.36
C ASP A 77 1.33 -13.32 15.90
N VAL A 78 2.05 -14.43 15.70
CA VAL A 78 2.24 -15.11 14.41
C VAL A 78 0.93 -15.42 13.68
N SER A 79 -0.14 -15.75 14.43
CA SER A 79 -1.44 -16.15 13.85
C SER A 79 -2.14 -15.00 13.11
N THR A 80 -2.17 -13.81 13.68
CA THR A 80 -2.81 -12.63 13.06
C THR A 80 -2.00 -12.11 11.90
N ILE A 81 -0.67 -12.07 12.06
CA ILE A 81 0.25 -11.61 11.01
C ILE A 81 0.15 -12.50 9.76
N MET A 82 -0.03 -13.81 9.93
CA MET A 82 -0.18 -14.73 8.81
C MET A 82 -1.40 -14.38 7.95
N GLY A 83 -2.56 -14.11 8.58
CA GLY A 83 -3.78 -13.73 7.85
C GLY A 83 -3.62 -12.41 7.10
N THR A 84 -3.01 -11.41 7.74
CA THR A 84 -2.66 -10.14 7.09
C THR A 84 -1.72 -10.35 5.90
N ALA A 85 -0.64 -11.12 6.06
CA ALA A 85 0.31 -11.41 4.99
C ALA A 85 -0.32 -12.15 3.80
N GLN A 86 -1.22 -13.09 4.06
CA GLN A 86 -1.97 -13.80 3.01
C GLN A 86 -2.84 -12.82 2.21
N ILE A 87 -3.59 -11.94 2.88
CA ILE A 87 -4.40 -10.91 2.20
C ILE A 87 -3.52 -9.92 1.44
N SER A 88 -2.39 -9.48 2.01
CA SER A 88 -1.42 -8.65 1.28
C SER A 88 -0.95 -9.34 0.00
N GLY A 89 -0.59 -10.62 0.06
CA GLY A 89 -0.18 -11.39 -1.12
C GLY A 89 -1.28 -11.51 -2.17
N VAL A 90 -2.53 -11.73 -1.76
CA VAL A 90 -3.70 -11.74 -2.64
C VAL A 90 -3.90 -10.38 -3.31
N ALA A 91 -3.84 -9.28 -2.55
CA ALA A 91 -3.96 -7.93 -3.09
C ALA A 91 -2.86 -7.61 -4.10
N MET A 92 -1.61 -7.99 -3.80
CA MET A 92 -0.47 -7.82 -4.71
C MET A 92 -0.66 -8.61 -6.01
N LEU A 93 -1.13 -9.87 -5.91
CA LEU A 93 -1.42 -10.70 -7.09
C LEU A 93 -2.52 -10.09 -7.96
N ILE A 94 -3.62 -9.66 -7.35
CA ILE A 94 -4.76 -9.03 -8.03
C ILE A 94 -4.34 -7.77 -8.79
N ALA A 95 -3.53 -6.92 -8.15
CA ALA A 95 -2.99 -5.70 -8.74
C ALA A 95 -2.03 -6.01 -9.90
N ALA A 96 -1.09 -6.93 -9.69
CA ALA A 96 -0.13 -7.33 -10.71
C ALA A 96 -0.80 -7.92 -11.97
N ARG A 97 -1.86 -8.72 -11.81
CA ARG A 97 -2.67 -9.25 -12.92
C ARG A 97 -3.32 -8.16 -13.78
N ARG A 98 -3.48 -6.95 -13.24
CA ARG A 98 -4.07 -5.78 -13.89
C ARG A 98 -3.03 -4.73 -14.28
N ALA A 99 -1.73 -5.09 -14.23
CA ALA A 99 -0.60 -4.20 -14.47
C ALA A 99 -0.63 -2.92 -13.59
N LEU A 100 -1.22 -3.00 -12.39
CA LEU A 100 -1.23 -1.90 -11.44
C LEU A 100 0.06 -1.90 -10.62
N PRO A 101 0.75 -0.76 -10.52
CA PRO A 101 1.92 -0.65 -9.67
C PRO A 101 1.50 -0.76 -8.19
N VAL A 102 2.28 -1.53 -7.44
CA VAL A 102 2.06 -1.76 -6.02
C VAL A 102 3.19 -1.15 -5.20
N ALA A 103 2.85 -0.35 -4.20
CA ALA A 103 3.80 0.21 -3.25
C ALA A 103 3.53 -0.24 -1.82
N LEU A 104 4.60 -0.54 -1.09
CA LEU A 104 4.55 -0.94 0.31
C LEU A 104 5.07 0.19 1.20
N HIS A 105 4.20 0.69 2.08
CA HIS A 105 4.50 1.77 3.01
C HIS A 105 4.61 1.26 4.45
N THR A 106 5.60 1.74 5.17
CA THR A 106 5.75 1.46 6.60
C THR A 106 4.82 2.34 7.42
N PRO A 107 4.41 1.91 8.64
CA PRO A 107 3.59 2.74 9.53
C PRO A 107 4.22 4.12 9.80
N SER A 108 5.55 4.17 9.93
CA SER A 108 6.28 5.43 10.17
C SER A 108 6.21 6.38 8.97
N GLU A 109 6.25 5.85 7.74
CA GLU A 109 6.12 6.65 6.51
C GLU A 109 4.70 7.21 6.37
N VAL A 110 3.67 6.40 6.67
CA VAL A 110 2.27 6.84 6.67
C VAL A 110 2.09 7.96 7.69
N LYS A 111 2.52 7.74 8.93
CA LYS A 111 2.45 8.75 9.99
C LYS A 111 3.16 10.04 9.60
N ALA A 112 4.40 9.96 9.11
CA ALA A 112 5.17 11.12 8.70
C ALA A 112 4.50 11.89 7.55
N ALA A 113 3.95 11.18 6.56
CA ALA A 113 3.27 11.81 5.43
C ALA A 113 2.00 12.54 5.86
N ILE A 114 1.20 11.95 6.75
CA ILE A 114 -0.12 12.46 7.14
C ILE A 114 -0.03 13.56 8.21
N THR A 115 0.85 13.41 9.20
CA THR A 115 0.90 14.30 10.37
C THR A 115 2.11 15.21 10.40
N GLY A 116 3.10 15.01 9.51
CA GLY A 116 4.40 15.67 9.56
C GLY A 116 5.38 15.07 10.58
N TYR A 117 4.96 14.09 11.39
CA TYR A 117 5.83 13.44 12.38
C TYR A 117 5.58 11.92 12.49
N GLY A 118 6.63 11.13 12.30
CA GLY A 118 6.54 9.65 12.20
C GLY A 118 6.11 8.91 13.47
N ARG A 119 6.03 9.57 14.64
CA ARG A 119 5.60 8.95 15.90
C ARG A 119 4.18 9.32 16.33
N ALA A 120 3.38 9.91 15.44
CA ALA A 120 1.97 10.19 15.74
C ALA A 120 1.21 8.92 16.15
N ASP A 121 0.22 9.10 17.03
CA ASP A 121 -0.68 8.02 17.41
C ASP A 121 -1.75 7.75 16.32
N LYS A 122 -2.43 6.60 16.39
CA LYS A 122 -3.44 6.23 15.39
C LYS A 122 -4.65 7.17 15.37
N LYS A 123 -5.04 7.76 16.49
CA LYS A 123 -6.19 8.69 16.55
C LYS A 123 -5.86 9.99 15.82
N GLN A 124 -4.64 10.49 16.00
CA GLN A 124 -4.14 11.67 15.31
C GLN A 124 -4.08 11.45 13.79
N VAL A 125 -3.63 10.27 13.33
CA VAL A 125 -3.64 9.92 11.91
C VAL A 125 -5.08 9.96 11.36
N GLY A 126 -6.04 9.32 12.02
CA GLY A 126 -7.44 9.32 11.59
C GLY A 126 -8.06 10.73 11.53
N ALA A 127 -7.80 11.57 12.54
CA ALA A 127 -8.26 12.96 12.55
C ALA A 127 -7.66 13.78 11.39
N MET A 128 -6.38 13.57 11.09
CA MET A 128 -5.73 14.22 9.96
C MET A 128 -6.27 13.74 8.62
N VAL A 129 -6.55 12.44 8.46
CA VAL A 129 -7.21 11.91 7.26
C VAL A 129 -8.56 12.58 7.01
N ALA A 130 -9.41 12.69 8.04
CA ALA A 130 -10.69 13.39 7.94
C ALA A 130 -10.50 14.84 7.49
N ARG A 131 -9.56 15.56 8.13
CA ARG A 131 -9.24 16.94 7.77
C ARG A 131 -8.72 17.09 6.34
N ILE A 132 -7.84 16.19 5.89
CA ILE A 132 -7.25 16.22 4.54
C ILE A 132 -8.34 16.00 3.47
N LEU A 133 -9.28 15.10 3.74
CA LEU A 133 -10.36 14.76 2.83
C LEU A 133 -11.60 15.65 2.97
N GLY A 134 -11.61 16.58 3.93
CA GLY A 134 -12.74 17.47 4.20
C GLY A 134 -13.97 16.75 4.76
N LEU A 135 -13.78 15.72 5.58
CA LEU A 135 -14.85 14.94 6.20
C LEU A 135 -15.22 15.51 7.57
N ASP A 136 -16.51 15.51 7.89
CA ASP A 136 -17.03 15.98 9.19
C ASP A 136 -16.60 15.08 10.35
N GLU A 137 -16.42 13.79 10.07
CA GLU A 137 -16.01 12.79 11.05
C GLU A 137 -14.89 11.89 10.56
N VAL A 138 -14.17 11.27 11.50
CA VAL A 138 -13.16 10.25 11.20
C VAL A 138 -13.84 9.03 10.57
N PRO A 139 -13.35 8.52 9.42
CA PRO A 139 -13.85 7.30 8.80
C PRO A 139 -13.81 6.12 9.78
N LYS A 140 -14.93 5.40 9.88
CA LYS A 140 -15.08 4.23 10.75
C LYS A 140 -15.44 3.00 9.91
N PRO A 141 -14.97 1.80 10.29
CA PRO A 141 -14.06 1.50 11.40
C PRO A 141 -12.62 1.96 11.11
N ALA A 142 -11.69 1.77 12.07
CA ALA A 142 -10.31 2.23 11.96
C ALA A 142 -9.59 1.78 10.66
N ASP A 143 -9.92 0.59 10.16
CA ASP A 143 -9.35 0.04 8.92
C ASP A 143 -9.66 0.94 7.70
N ALA A 144 -10.80 1.65 7.71
CA ALA A 144 -11.16 2.63 6.68
C ALA A 144 -10.21 3.84 6.69
N ALA A 145 -9.92 4.38 7.87
CA ALA A 145 -9.00 5.50 8.03
C ALA A 145 -7.55 5.09 7.69
N ASP A 146 -7.11 3.90 8.11
CA ASP A 146 -5.78 3.36 7.82
C ASP A 146 -5.60 3.14 6.30
N ALA A 147 -6.63 2.62 5.60
CA ALA A 147 -6.60 2.47 4.13
C ALA A 147 -6.53 3.81 3.38
N LEU A 148 -7.32 4.81 3.79
CA LEU A 148 -7.25 6.15 3.20
C LEU A 148 -5.89 6.83 3.46
N ALA A 149 -5.32 6.65 4.66
CA ALA A 149 -4.00 7.16 5.00
C ALA A 149 -2.91 6.56 4.08
N LEU A 150 -2.97 5.26 3.77
CA LEU A 150 -2.06 4.60 2.84
C LEU A 150 -2.14 5.19 1.43
N ALA A 151 -3.35 5.40 0.92
CA ALA A 151 -3.57 5.94 -0.41
C ALA A 151 -3.02 7.37 -0.53
N ILE A 152 -3.30 8.22 0.45
CA ILE A 152 -2.79 9.60 0.52
C ILE A 152 -1.27 9.62 0.66
N CYS A 153 -0.71 8.78 1.55
CA CYS A 153 0.73 8.65 1.75
C CYS A 153 1.44 8.32 0.45
N HIS A 154 0.92 7.35 -0.30
CA HIS A 154 1.47 6.94 -1.58
C HIS A 154 1.45 8.08 -2.60
N ALA A 155 0.30 8.71 -2.80
CA ALA A 155 0.13 9.79 -3.78
C ALA A 155 1.03 11.00 -3.50
N TRP A 156 1.15 11.40 -2.23
CA TRP A 156 2.00 12.54 -1.84
C TRP A 156 3.49 12.25 -1.98
N ARG A 157 3.91 10.98 -1.82
CA ARG A 157 5.31 10.58 -1.99
C ARG A 157 5.73 10.44 -3.44
N THR A 158 4.81 10.13 -4.34
CA THR A 158 5.07 9.97 -5.78
C THR A 158 4.82 11.26 -6.57
N GLY A 159 4.48 12.36 -5.88
CA GLY A 159 4.30 13.68 -6.51
C GLY A 159 3.02 13.79 -7.35
N GLY A 160 2.02 12.93 -7.12
CA GLY A 160 0.79 12.91 -7.92
C GLY A 160 0.97 12.36 -9.34
N VAL A 161 2.13 11.75 -9.66
CA VAL A 161 2.42 11.19 -10.98
C VAL A 161 2.10 9.70 -10.96
N ALA A 162 0.99 9.30 -11.58
CA ALA A 162 0.81 7.92 -12.01
C ALA A 162 1.79 7.66 -13.16
N GLY A 163 2.76 6.79 -12.94
CA GLY A 163 3.66 6.31 -14.00
C GLY A 163 5.11 6.71 -13.79
N ASP A 164 5.78 6.00 -12.89
CA ASP A 164 7.07 5.39 -13.19
C ASP A 164 7.29 4.26 -12.19
N ALA A 165 6.47 3.21 -12.31
CA ALA A 165 6.84 1.93 -11.73
C ALA A 165 7.83 1.27 -12.68
N VAL A 166 9.04 1.08 -12.16
CA VAL A 166 10.06 0.20 -12.71
C VAL A 166 10.43 0.56 -14.15
N ARG A 167 11.22 1.63 -14.31
CA ARG A 167 12.28 1.56 -15.31
C ARG A 167 13.17 0.39 -14.88
N ASP A 168 12.99 -0.74 -15.54
CA ASP A 168 13.97 -1.81 -15.60
C ASP A 168 15.27 -1.11 -15.99
N SER A 169 16.15 -0.90 -15.01
CA SER A 169 17.40 -0.17 -15.20
C SER A 169 18.41 -1.13 -15.80
N ALA A 170 18.08 -1.61 -16.98
CA ALA A 170 18.95 -2.30 -17.92
C ALA A 170 19.16 -1.40 -19.13
N ASP A 171 19.49 -0.12 -18.90
CA ASP A 171 20.42 0.56 -19.80
C ASP A 171 21.04 1.77 -19.09
N GLY A 172 22.37 1.77 -19.07
CA GLY A 172 23.17 2.79 -18.44
C GLY A 172 23.20 4.05 -19.29
N SER A 173 22.73 5.18 -18.73
CA SER A 173 23.35 6.51 -18.81
C SER A 173 22.37 7.62 -18.43
N ALA A 174 22.40 8.07 -17.17
CA ALA A 174 22.05 9.44 -16.79
C ALA A 174 22.42 9.78 -15.32
N GLY A 175 23.37 10.70 -15.16
CA GLY A 175 23.40 11.70 -14.07
C GLY A 175 23.86 11.30 -12.67
N ASP A 176 25.17 11.33 -12.44
CA ASP A 176 25.86 11.00 -11.17
C ASP A 176 25.76 12.08 -10.05
N SER A 177 24.63 12.79 -9.88
CA SER A 177 24.54 13.91 -8.92
C SER A 177 23.35 13.91 -7.96
N ALA A 178 22.52 12.87 -7.90
CA ALA A 178 21.25 12.94 -7.17
C ALA A 178 21.01 11.87 -6.09
N LEU A 179 22.05 11.22 -5.54
CA LEU A 179 21.87 10.20 -4.51
C LEU A 179 22.40 10.63 -3.14
N THR A 180 21.50 10.67 -2.16
CA THR A 180 21.82 10.90 -0.76
C THR A 180 22.63 9.73 -0.17
N PRO A 181 23.39 9.92 0.93
CA PRO A 181 24.17 8.86 1.55
C PRO A 181 23.36 7.62 1.94
N ALA A 182 22.11 7.80 2.37
CA ALA A 182 21.20 6.72 2.72
C ALA A 182 20.77 5.89 1.51
N GLN A 183 20.51 6.54 0.37
CA GLN A 183 20.17 5.85 -0.89
C GLN A 183 21.37 5.04 -1.42
N ARG A 184 22.60 5.55 -1.28
CA ARG A 184 23.81 4.81 -1.64
C ARG A 184 24.03 3.58 -0.77
N ALA A 185 23.82 3.70 0.55
CA ALA A 185 23.95 2.59 1.48
C ALA A 185 22.92 1.47 1.20
N TRP A 186 21.69 1.86 0.85
CA TRP A 186 20.63 0.92 0.48
C TRP A 186 20.94 0.18 -0.84
N LEU A 187 21.38 0.89 -1.89
CA LEU A 187 21.77 0.28 -3.16
C LEU A 187 23.00 -0.65 -3.04
N ALA A 188 23.91 -0.39 -2.12
CA ALA A 188 25.04 -1.28 -1.83
C ALA A 188 24.58 -2.58 -1.13
N ALA A 189 23.60 -2.48 -0.23
CA ALA A 189 23.01 -3.63 0.44
C ALA A 189 22.20 -4.52 -0.53
N GLU A 190 21.45 -3.94 -1.47
CA GLU A 190 20.73 -4.73 -2.48
C GLU A 190 21.68 -5.45 -3.46
N ARG A 191 22.75 -4.78 -3.90
CA ARG A 191 23.75 -5.40 -4.80
C ARG A 191 24.45 -6.59 -4.16
N SER A 192 24.81 -6.47 -2.89
CA SER A 192 25.46 -7.57 -2.14
C SER A 192 24.51 -8.74 -1.85
N ALA A 193 23.20 -8.49 -1.74
CA ALA A 193 22.19 -9.55 -1.58
C ALA A 193 21.88 -10.31 -2.89
N SER A 194 21.90 -9.62 -4.03
CA SER A 194 21.55 -10.19 -5.34
C SER A 194 22.51 -11.27 -5.86
N VAL A 195 23.74 -11.31 -5.37
CA VAL A 195 24.79 -12.25 -5.82
C VAL A 195 24.66 -13.64 -5.17
N SER A 196 23.84 -13.80 -4.12
CA SER A 196 23.70 -15.08 -3.39
C SER A 196 22.61 -16.03 -3.96
N GLY A 197 21.86 -15.62 -4.98
CA GLY A 197 20.61 -16.27 -5.40
C GLY A 197 20.69 -17.17 -6.65
N ALA A 198 21.87 -17.64 -7.07
CA ALA A 198 21.96 -18.51 -8.24
C ALA A 198 21.33 -19.89 -7.94
N ALA A 199 20.20 -20.15 -8.60
CA ALA A 199 19.33 -21.31 -8.52
C ALA A 199 20.06 -22.68 -8.41
N ARG A 200 19.93 -23.33 -7.24
CA ARG A 200 20.26 -24.75 -7.09
C ARG A 200 19.03 -25.59 -7.43
N ARG A 201 18.91 -26.00 -8.69
CA ARG A 201 17.91 -27.01 -9.12
C ARG A 201 18.25 -28.33 -8.42
N LEU A 202 17.32 -28.85 -7.61
CA LEU A 202 17.42 -30.23 -7.13
C LEU A 202 17.35 -31.16 -8.36
N LYS A 203 18.43 -31.88 -8.62
CA LYS A 203 18.42 -32.99 -9.58
C LYS A 203 17.54 -34.09 -8.99
N ARG A 204 16.66 -34.64 -9.83
CA ARG A 204 15.73 -35.73 -9.51
C ARG A 204 16.48 -36.95 -8.98
#